data_AF-A0A146G2T8-F1
#
_entry.id   AF-A0A146G2T8-F1
#
_cell.length_a   1.000
_cell.length_b   1.000
_cell.length_c   1.000
_cell.angle_alpha   90.00
_cell.angle_beta   90.00
_cell.angle_gamma   90.00
#
_symmetry.space_group_name_H-M   'P 1'
#
loop_
_entity.id
_entity.type
_entity.pdbx_description
1 polymer ?
#
loop_
_entity_poly.entity_id
_entity_poly.type
_entity_poly.pdbx_seq_one_letter_code
_entity_poly.pdbx_strand_id
1 'polypeptide(L)'
;MEILKKLGERYVRGSWFDVVAVLAGSLVLGVGFWSLGRQDPMWAIIAFVLVYEPGEGEVLDHALTRLCWTVIGSVLAVAALTLGGVQKWVLPASLAIAMMLGIFFTPSLAARRVLLVTVALIVGSTLMQPSSDLFIAITRSVEVAVGSFLAVGVSAVSVRWVRRGGPRQRKRFLEK
;
A
#
# COMPACT_ATOMS: atom_id res chain seq x y z
N MET A 1 20.44 16.34 -27.06
CA MET A 1 20.77 16.63 -25.63
C MET A 1 19.64 17.35 -24.89
N GLU A 2 18.90 18.27 -25.50
CA GLU A 2 17.77 18.98 -24.85
C GLU A 2 16.58 18.11 -24.43
N ILE A 3 16.29 17.03 -25.17
CA ILE A 3 15.17 16.13 -24.86
C ILE A 3 15.41 15.36 -23.56
N LEU A 4 16.66 14.91 -23.33
CA LEU A 4 17.08 14.26 -22.08
C LEU A 4 17.05 15.22 -20.89
N LYS A 5 17.41 16.49 -21.10
CA LYS A 5 17.35 17.51 -20.05
C LYS A 5 15.90 17.86 -19.67
N LYS A 6 15.00 17.98 -20.66
CA LYS A 6 13.55 18.18 -20.44
C LYS A 6 12.84 16.94 -19.86
N LEU A 7 13.33 15.74 -20.12
CA LEU A 7 12.85 14.50 -19.48
C LEU A 7 13.32 14.43 -18.02
N GLY A 8 14.59 14.75 -17.76
CA GLY A 8 15.16 14.81 -16.40
C GLY A 8 14.48 15.87 -15.52
N GLU A 9 14.24 17.08 -16.04
CA GLU A 9 13.53 18.13 -15.29
C GLU A 9 12.06 17.79 -15.00
N ARG A 10 11.37 17.09 -15.90
CA ARG A 10 10.00 16.62 -15.64
C ARG A 10 9.96 15.48 -14.63
N TYR A 11 10.93 14.57 -14.70
CA TYR A 11 11.09 13.48 -13.74
C TYR A 11 11.40 14.01 -12.32
N VAL A 12 12.32 14.98 -12.20
CA VAL A 12 12.67 15.61 -10.92
C VAL A 12 11.48 16.38 -10.33
N ARG A 13 10.72 17.12 -11.14
CA ARG A 13 9.59 17.93 -10.65
C ARG A 13 8.40 17.07 -10.19
N GLY A 14 8.15 15.93 -10.82
CA GLY A 14 7.21 14.92 -10.34
C GLY A 14 7.68 14.24 -9.05
N SER A 15 8.98 13.89 -8.99
CA SER A 15 9.59 13.24 -7.82
C SER A 15 9.53 14.07 -6.54
N TRP A 16 9.66 15.41 -6.61
CA TRP A 16 9.50 16.27 -5.43
C TRP A 16 8.07 16.27 -4.87
N PHE A 17 7.06 16.17 -5.74
CA PHE A 17 5.67 16.05 -5.28
C PHE A 17 5.46 14.72 -4.55
N ASP A 18 6.04 13.63 -5.05
CA ASP A 18 5.94 12.32 -4.41
C ASP A 18 6.60 12.31 -3.04
N VAL A 19 7.77 12.98 -2.89
CA VAL A 19 8.43 13.16 -1.59
C VAL A 19 7.53 13.92 -0.62
N VAL A 20 6.93 15.03 -1.05
CA VAL A 20 6.02 15.82 -0.21
C VAL A 20 4.75 15.03 0.12
N ALA A 21 4.21 14.25 -0.81
CA ALA A 21 3.02 13.43 -0.60
C ALA A 21 3.29 12.30 0.40
N VAL A 22 4.45 11.65 0.32
CA VAL A 22 4.86 10.61 1.29
C VAL A 22 5.11 11.22 2.66
N LEU A 23 5.80 12.36 2.71
CA LEU A 23 6.09 13.06 3.96
C LEU A 23 4.79 13.57 4.62
N ALA A 24 3.89 14.18 3.85
CA ALA A 24 2.60 14.63 4.36
C ALA A 24 1.71 13.45 4.79
N GLY A 25 1.64 12.37 4.01
CA GLY A 25 0.84 11.19 4.34
C GLY A 25 1.32 10.50 5.62
N SER A 26 2.64 10.31 5.76
CA SER A 26 3.25 9.75 6.97
C SER A 26 3.06 10.66 8.20
N LEU A 27 3.18 11.99 8.05
CA LEU A 27 2.90 12.94 9.14
C LEU A 27 1.43 12.93 9.56
N VAL A 28 0.50 12.91 8.60
CA VAL A 28 -0.94 12.87 8.88
C VAL A 28 -1.31 11.59 9.63
N LEU A 29 -0.77 10.43 9.21
CA LEU A 29 -0.97 9.17 9.94
C LEU A 29 -0.33 9.23 11.32
N GLY A 30 0.91 9.71 11.44
CA GLY A 30 1.60 9.85 12.71
C GLY A 30 0.81 10.69 13.71
N VAL A 31 0.49 11.92 13.34
CA VAL A 31 -0.28 12.85 14.19
C VAL A 31 -1.69 12.32 14.47
N GLY A 32 -2.37 11.75 13.47
CA GLY A 32 -3.71 11.19 13.61
C GLY A 32 -3.75 10.09 14.67
N PHE A 33 -2.85 9.12 14.59
CA PHE A 33 -2.79 8.03 15.57
C PHE A 33 -2.30 8.48 16.94
N TRP A 34 -1.34 9.42 17.02
CA TRP A 34 -0.92 10.00 18.30
C TRP A 34 -2.05 10.74 19.00
N SER A 35 -2.90 11.46 18.25
CA SER A 35 -4.06 12.15 18.82
C SER A 35 -5.12 11.19 19.40
N LEU A 36 -5.15 9.95 18.91
CA LEU A 36 -6.02 8.88 19.39
C LEU A 36 -5.40 8.07 20.55
N GLY A 37 -4.23 8.49 21.05
CA GLY A 37 -3.53 7.82 22.14
C GLY A 37 -2.83 6.51 21.74
N ARG A 38 -2.70 6.21 20.44
CA ARG A 38 -1.91 5.08 19.95
C ARG A 38 -0.45 5.48 19.81
N GLN A 39 0.43 4.73 20.46
CA GLN A 39 1.85 5.09 20.54
C GLN A 39 2.65 4.68 19.28
N ASP A 40 2.20 3.66 18.54
CA ASP A 40 2.99 3.05 17.46
C ASP A 40 2.26 3.00 16.10
N PRO A 41 2.12 4.11 15.34
CA PRO A 41 1.49 4.15 14.01
C PRO A 41 2.29 3.49 12.88
N MET A 42 3.30 2.68 13.21
CA MET A 42 4.27 2.15 12.27
C MET A 42 3.60 1.33 11.14
N TRP A 43 2.61 0.51 11.47
CA TRP A 43 1.92 -0.36 10.50
C TRP A 43 1.10 0.42 9.49
N ALA A 44 0.45 1.50 9.92
CA ALA A 44 -0.29 2.38 9.04
C ALA A 44 0.64 3.11 8.06
N ILE A 45 1.80 3.57 8.54
CA ILE A 45 2.79 4.25 7.69
C ILE A 45 3.39 3.29 6.66
N ILE A 46 3.75 2.06 7.07
CA ILE A 46 4.29 1.04 6.14
C ILE A 46 3.25 0.68 5.07
N ALA A 47 2.00 0.45 5.47
CA ALA A 47 0.92 0.15 4.54
C ALA A 47 0.66 1.30 3.56
N PHE A 48 0.69 2.54 4.06
CA PHE A 48 0.57 3.71 3.23
C PHE A 48 1.65 3.73 2.14
N VAL A 49 2.91 3.53 2.49
CA VAL A 49 4.02 3.51 1.52
C VAL A 49 3.91 2.34 0.54
N LEU A 50 3.44 1.18 1.00
CA LEU A 50 3.27 -0.01 0.15
C LEU A 50 2.19 0.17 -0.92
N VAL A 51 1.09 0.83 -0.56
CA VAL A 51 -0.07 1.02 -1.44
C VAL A 51 0.04 2.29 -2.27
N TYR A 52 0.73 3.31 -1.77
CA TYR A 52 0.91 4.56 -2.46
C TYR A 52 1.61 4.32 -3.80
N GLU A 53 0.98 4.82 -4.86
CA GLU A 53 1.53 4.78 -6.20
C GLU A 53 1.62 6.22 -6.75
N PRO A 54 2.81 6.67 -7.19
CA PRO A 54 2.98 7.94 -7.88
C PRO A 54 2.73 7.80 -9.38
N GLY A 55 2.05 8.77 -10.02
CA GLY A 55 1.98 8.85 -11.49
C GLY A 55 0.62 9.20 -12.12
N GLU A 56 0.59 9.22 -13.46
CA GLU A 56 -0.50 9.73 -14.31
C GLU A 56 -1.63 8.71 -14.60
N GLY A 57 -2.83 9.21 -14.91
CA GLY A 57 -3.90 8.51 -15.65
C GLY A 57 -4.59 7.33 -14.96
N GLU A 58 -3.86 6.23 -14.80
CA GLU A 58 -4.31 4.89 -14.38
C GLU A 58 -3.94 4.55 -12.92
N VAL A 59 -3.33 5.50 -12.21
CA VAL A 59 -2.86 5.31 -10.83
C VAL A 59 -3.96 4.93 -9.85
N LEU A 60 -5.20 5.38 -10.06
CA LEU A 60 -6.30 5.05 -9.15
C LEU A 60 -6.69 3.57 -9.24
N ASP A 61 -6.76 3.00 -10.44
CA ASP A 61 -7.15 1.60 -10.63
C ASP A 61 -6.08 0.66 -10.07
N HIS A 62 -4.79 1.01 -10.23
CA HIS A 62 -3.70 0.29 -9.60
C HIS A 62 -3.68 0.45 -8.07
N ALA A 63 -3.90 1.65 -7.55
CA ALA A 63 -3.94 1.90 -6.11
C ALA A 63 -5.14 1.17 -5.45
N LEU A 64 -6.32 1.18 -6.07
CA LEU A 64 -7.50 0.43 -5.62
C LEU A 64 -7.26 -1.07 -5.67
N THR A 65 -6.62 -1.56 -6.73
CA THR A 65 -6.24 -2.97 -6.82
C THR A 65 -5.34 -3.35 -5.66
N ARG A 66 -4.29 -2.56 -5.39
CA ARG A 66 -3.39 -2.79 -4.24
C ARG A 66 -4.13 -2.73 -2.91
N LEU A 67 -5.04 -1.77 -2.72
CA LEU A 67 -5.89 -1.69 -1.53
C LEU A 67 -6.67 -2.99 -1.33
N CYS A 68 -7.38 -3.47 -2.35
CA CYS A 68 -8.11 -4.73 -2.28
C CYS A 68 -7.20 -5.91 -1.89
N TRP A 69 -6.00 -5.99 -2.48
CA TRP A 69 -5.04 -7.05 -2.15
C TRP A 69 -4.44 -6.92 -0.75
N THR A 70 -4.25 -5.70 -0.23
CA THR A 70 -3.86 -5.50 1.18
C THR A 70 -4.96 -5.92 2.14
N VAL A 71 -6.23 -5.63 1.83
CA VAL A 71 -7.37 -6.05 2.66
C VAL A 71 -7.49 -7.58 2.67
N ILE A 72 -7.43 -8.21 1.49
CA ILE A 72 -7.44 -9.68 1.38
C ILE A 72 -6.25 -10.29 2.13
N GLY A 73 -5.04 -9.73 1.96
CA GLY A 73 -3.84 -10.16 2.68
C GLY A 73 -3.98 -10.01 4.20
N SER A 74 -4.63 -8.96 4.67
CA SER A 74 -4.89 -8.75 6.11
C SER A 74 -5.87 -9.77 6.68
N VAL A 75 -6.97 -10.03 5.97
CA VAL A 75 -7.94 -11.07 6.36
C VAL A 75 -7.27 -12.45 6.38
N LEU A 76 -6.46 -12.75 5.37
CA LEU A 76 -5.71 -14.00 5.28
C LEU A 76 -4.70 -14.15 6.42
N ALA A 77 -3.99 -13.07 6.77
CA ALA A 77 -3.03 -13.06 7.87
C ALA A 77 -3.72 -13.32 9.22
N VAL A 78 -4.85 -12.66 9.48
CA VAL A 78 -5.66 -12.89 10.69
C VAL A 78 -6.18 -14.33 10.70
N ALA A 79 -6.72 -14.83 9.59
CA ALA A 79 -7.20 -16.22 9.50
C ALA A 79 -6.09 -17.26 9.70
N ALA A 80 -4.89 -17.00 9.19
CA ALA A 80 -3.75 -17.90 9.40
C ALA A 80 -3.33 -17.93 10.88
N LEU A 81 -3.33 -16.80 11.56
CA LEU A 81 -3.03 -16.70 12.99
C LEU A 81 -4.15 -17.29 13.87
N THR A 82 -5.42 -17.16 13.48
CA THR A 82 -6.55 -17.75 14.22
C THR A 82 -6.54 -19.28 14.15
N LEU A 83 -6.21 -19.84 12.98
CA LEU A 83 -6.22 -21.29 12.74
C LEU A 83 -4.91 -21.96 13.17
N GLY A 84 -3.77 -21.32 12.92
CA GLY A 84 -2.43 -21.88 13.18
C GLY A 84 -1.82 -21.49 14.53
N GLY A 85 -2.38 -20.48 15.20
CA GLY A 85 -1.81 -19.89 16.41
C GLY A 85 -0.50 -19.14 16.16
N VAL A 86 0.21 -18.80 17.24
CA VAL A 86 1.48 -18.07 17.19
C VAL A 86 2.65 -19.05 17.18
N GLN A 87 2.73 -19.83 16.10
CA GLN A 87 3.81 -20.80 15.87
C GLN A 87 4.74 -20.34 14.74
N LYS A 88 6.03 -20.68 14.84
CA LYS A 88 7.06 -20.30 13.85
C LYS A 88 6.75 -20.80 12.43
N TRP A 89 6.01 -21.89 12.29
CA TRP A 89 5.63 -22.49 11.01
C TRP A 89 4.46 -21.80 10.30
N VAL A 90 3.69 -20.96 11.02
CA VAL A 90 2.54 -20.26 10.45
C VAL A 90 2.98 -19.20 9.44
N LEU A 91 4.16 -18.61 9.61
CA LEU A 91 4.71 -17.65 8.66
C LEU A 91 4.98 -18.27 7.28
N PRO A 92 5.82 -19.31 7.13
CA PRO A 92 6.03 -19.93 5.82
C PRO A 92 4.75 -20.55 5.25
N ALA A 93 3.88 -21.14 6.08
CA ALA A 93 2.61 -21.71 5.62
C ALA A 93 1.65 -20.64 5.07
N SER A 94 1.45 -19.54 5.80
CA SER A 94 0.59 -18.43 5.36
C SER A 94 1.11 -17.77 4.09
N LEU A 95 2.44 -17.62 3.93
CA LEU A 95 3.04 -17.11 2.70
C LEU A 95 2.87 -18.04 1.50
N ALA A 96 2.95 -19.36 1.71
CA ALA A 96 2.68 -20.33 0.66
C ALA A 96 1.21 -20.26 0.19
N ILE A 97 0.27 -20.21 1.13
CA ILE A 97 -1.17 -20.05 0.83
C ILE A 97 -1.44 -18.72 0.13
N ALA A 98 -0.84 -17.64 0.62
CA ALA A 98 -0.91 -16.30 0.04
C ALA A 98 -0.42 -16.29 -1.42
N MET A 99 0.73 -16.92 -1.69
CA MET A 99 1.25 -17.04 -3.05
C MET A 99 0.32 -17.87 -3.93
N MET A 100 -0.21 -18.98 -3.41
CA MET A 100 -1.15 -19.83 -4.14
C MET A 100 -2.40 -19.04 -4.55
N LEU A 101 -3.02 -18.33 -3.61
CA LEU A 101 -4.15 -17.44 -3.88
C LEU A 101 -3.77 -16.35 -4.88
N GLY A 102 -2.58 -15.76 -4.75
CA GLY A 102 -2.07 -14.76 -5.70
C GLY A 102 -1.95 -15.28 -7.13
N ILE A 103 -1.55 -16.55 -7.32
CA ILE A 103 -1.47 -17.19 -8.64
C ILE A 103 -2.86 -17.40 -9.23
N PHE A 104 -3.81 -17.91 -8.43
CA PHE A 104 -5.16 -18.22 -8.88
C PHE A 104 -5.99 -16.98 -9.19
N PHE A 105 -5.92 -15.95 -8.35
CA PHE A 105 -6.83 -14.81 -8.43
C PHE A 105 -6.26 -13.58 -9.13
N THR A 106 -4.95 -13.50 -9.38
CA THR A 106 -4.36 -12.30 -10.00
C THR A 106 -3.30 -12.61 -11.04
N PRO A 107 -3.41 -12.05 -12.26
CA PRO A 107 -2.35 -12.14 -13.26
C PRO A 107 -1.18 -11.17 -13.01
N SER A 108 -1.37 -10.10 -12.24
CA SER A 108 -0.34 -9.07 -12.01
C SER A 108 0.68 -9.46 -10.92
N LEU A 109 1.97 -9.37 -11.24
CA LEU A 109 3.06 -9.63 -10.29
C LEU A 109 3.08 -8.62 -9.14
N ALA A 110 2.73 -7.36 -9.40
CA ALA A 110 2.72 -6.31 -8.39
C ALA A 110 1.70 -6.59 -7.27
N ALA A 111 0.47 -6.98 -7.62
CA ALA A 111 -0.56 -7.32 -6.64
C ALA A 111 -0.19 -8.55 -5.80
N ARG A 112 0.40 -9.58 -6.41
CA ARG A 112 0.89 -10.76 -5.69
C ARG A 112 1.93 -10.39 -4.64
N ARG A 113 2.85 -9.48 -4.98
CA ARG A 113 3.86 -8.96 -4.04
C ARG A 113 3.21 -8.18 -2.89
N VAL A 114 2.23 -7.33 -3.16
CA VAL A 114 1.52 -6.57 -2.12
C VAL A 114 0.83 -7.50 -1.13
N LEU A 115 0.14 -8.54 -1.63
CA LEU A 115 -0.49 -9.54 -0.78
C LEU A 115 0.53 -10.29 0.08
N LEU A 116 1.64 -10.76 -0.50
CA LEU A 116 2.71 -11.44 0.25
C LEU A 116 3.34 -10.55 1.32
N VAL A 117 3.68 -9.31 0.96
CA VAL A 117 4.27 -8.35 1.90
C VAL A 117 3.30 -8.05 3.04
N THR A 118 2.02 -7.87 2.75
CA THR A 118 1.00 -7.60 3.78
C THR A 118 0.88 -8.78 4.76
N VAL A 119 0.83 -10.00 4.24
CA VAL A 119 0.77 -11.22 5.07
C VAL A 119 2.04 -11.35 5.92
N ALA A 120 3.22 -11.19 5.31
CA ALA A 120 4.50 -11.24 6.01
C ALA A 120 4.58 -10.20 7.14
N LEU A 121 4.14 -8.97 6.87
CA LEU A 121 4.15 -7.87 7.83
C LEU A 121 3.25 -8.18 9.03
N ILE A 122 2.00 -8.61 8.80
CA ILE A 122 1.04 -8.85 9.89
C ILE A 122 1.40 -10.11 10.68
N VAL A 123 1.67 -11.22 10.00
CA VAL A 123 2.02 -12.49 10.66
C VAL A 123 3.38 -12.39 11.35
N GLY A 124 4.39 -11.90 10.64
CA GLY A 124 5.76 -11.80 11.16
C GLY A 124 5.85 -10.89 12.37
N SER A 125 5.17 -9.74 12.33
CA SER A 125 5.11 -8.86 13.49
C SER A 125 4.41 -9.48 14.68
N THR A 126 3.36 -10.28 14.46
CA THR A 126 2.55 -10.86 15.55
C THR A 126 3.34 -11.95 16.26
N LEU A 127 4.11 -12.73 15.50
CA LEU A 127 5.05 -13.71 16.05
C LEU A 127 6.14 -13.09 16.94
N MET A 128 6.48 -11.80 16.76
CA MET A 128 7.47 -11.12 17.60
C MET A 128 6.91 -10.61 18.94
N GLN A 129 5.58 -10.55 19.11
CA GLN A 129 4.93 -10.06 20.33
C GLN A 129 3.81 -11.03 20.80
N PRO A 130 4.16 -12.14 21.45
CA PRO A 130 3.24 -13.25 21.76
C PRO A 130 2.33 -13.03 23.00
N SER A 131 2.29 -11.82 23.57
CA SER A 131 1.57 -11.56 24.84
C SER A 131 0.09 -11.20 24.67
N SER A 132 -0.40 -11.00 23.43
CA SER A 132 -1.82 -10.76 23.14
C SER A 132 -2.15 -11.04 21.66
N ASP A 133 -1.94 -12.29 21.26
CA ASP A 133 -1.84 -12.80 19.90
C ASP A 133 -2.88 -12.30 18.89
N LEU A 134 -4.18 -12.36 19.23
CA LEU A 134 -5.24 -12.03 18.28
C LEU A 134 -5.54 -10.53 18.22
N PHE A 135 -5.53 -9.87 19.38
CA PHE A 135 -5.87 -8.46 19.48
C PHE A 135 -4.84 -7.59 18.75
N ILE A 136 -3.57 -7.97 18.84
CA ILE A 136 -2.48 -7.34 18.10
C ILE A 136 -2.67 -7.50 16.60
N ALA A 137 -2.97 -8.72 16.12
CA ALA A 137 -3.18 -8.99 14.69
C ALA A 137 -4.34 -8.17 14.10
N ILE A 138 -5.45 -8.08 14.82
CA ILE A 138 -6.62 -7.26 14.42
C ILE A 138 -6.24 -5.79 14.42
N THR A 139 -5.59 -5.32 15.47
CA THR A 139 -5.15 -3.93 15.61
C THR A 139 -4.27 -3.49 14.45
N ARG A 140 -3.29 -4.33 14.10
CA ARG A 140 -2.38 -4.09 12.97
C ARG A 140 -3.10 -4.16 11.63
N SER A 141 -4.07 -5.06 11.47
CA SER A 141 -4.87 -5.15 10.25
C SER A 141 -5.71 -3.88 10.04
N VAL A 142 -6.26 -3.31 11.11
CA VAL A 142 -6.97 -2.02 11.05
C VAL A 142 -6.02 -0.88 10.67
N GLU A 143 -4.82 -0.85 11.26
CA GLU A 143 -3.80 0.16 10.93
C GLU A 143 -3.35 0.07 9.47
N VAL A 144 -3.09 -1.15 8.99
CA VAL A 144 -2.77 -1.42 7.59
C VAL A 144 -3.90 -0.95 6.68
N ALA A 145 -5.16 -1.25 7.01
CA ALA A 145 -6.31 -0.79 6.24
C ALA A 145 -6.37 0.75 6.18
N VAL A 146 -6.27 1.43 7.33
CA VAL A 146 -6.30 2.90 7.40
C VAL A 146 -5.17 3.53 6.58
N GLY A 147 -3.94 2.99 6.68
CA GLY A 147 -2.79 3.42 5.89
C GLY A 147 -3.03 3.26 4.39
N SER A 148 -3.54 2.10 3.98
CA SER A 148 -3.87 1.82 2.58
C SER A 148 -4.99 2.73 2.04
N PHE A 149 -6.02 3.01 2.84
CA PHE A 149 -7.09 3.94 2.45
C PHE A 149 -6.56 5.36 2.23
N LEU A 150 -5.71 5.83 3.14
CA LEU A 150 -5.10 7.15 2.99
C LEU A 150 -4.21 7.20 1.75
N ALA A 151 -3.45 6.13 1.46
CA ALA A 151 -2.61 6.05 0.27
C ALA A 151 -3.41 6.19 -1.03
N VAL A 152 -4.52 5.46 -1.15
CA VAL A 152 -5.45 5.63 -2.28
C VAL A 152 -6.00 7.04 -2.35
N GLY A 153 -6.34 7.64 -1.20
CA GLY A 153 -6.80 9.02 -1.12
C GLY A 153 -5.76 10.02 -1.63
N VAL A 154 -4.51 9.90 -1.20
CA VAL A 154 -3.39 10.77 -1.63
C VAL A 154 -3.09 10.56 -3.12
N SER A 155 -3.08 9.32 -3.61
CA SER A 155 -2.97 9.00 -5.03
C SER A 155 -4.15 9.57 -5.86
N ALA A 156 -5.36 9.59 -5.32
CA ALA A 156 -6.51 10.22 -5.98
C ALA A 156 -6.36 11.75 -6.05
N VAL A 157 -5.88 12.36 -4.97
CA VAL A 157 -5.63 13.80 -4.90
C VAL A 157 -4.52 14.21 -5.85
N SER A 158 -3.43 13.44 -5.94
CA SER A 158 -2.34 13.72 -6.88
C SER A 158 -2.83 13.69 -8.33
N VAL A 159 -3.61 12.67 -8.71
CA VAL A 159 -4.22 12.59 -10.04
C VAL A 159 -5.16 13.77 -10.32
N ARG A 160 -5.98 14.17 -9.34
CA ARG A 160 -6.87 15.34 -9.47
C ARG A 160 -6.09 16.64 -9.63
N TRP A 161 -4.98 16.80 -8.91
CA TRP A 161 -4.11 17.97 -9.01
C TRP A 161 -3.43 18.05 -10.36
N VAL A 162 -2.86 16.94 -10.86
CA VAL A 162 -2.26 16.86 -12.20
C VAL A 162 -3.30 17.13 -13.28
N ARG A 163 -4.52 16.58 -13.16
CA ARG A 163 -5.64 16.86 -14.09
C ARG A 163 -6.12 18.32 -14.06
N ARG A 164 -5.96 19.04 -12.94
CA ARG A 164 -6.30 20.48 -12.83
C ARG A 164 -5.19 21.40 -13.33
N GLY A 165 -3.92 20.98 -13.30
CA GLY A 165 -2.76 21.79 -13.69
C GLY A 165 -2.15 21.53 -15.08
N GLY A 166 -2.50 20.42 -15.74
CA GLY A 166 -1.91 20.03 -17.04
C GLY A 166 -2.86 20.28 -18.23
N PRO A 167 -2.35 20.78 -19.38
CA PRO A 167 -3.17 20.95 -20.58
C PRO A 167 -3.70 19.59 -21.04
N ARG A 168 -5.00 19.50 -21.29
CA ARG A 168 -5.70 18.36 -21.89
C ARG A 168 -4.93 17.87 -23.13
N GLN A 169 -4.03 16.88 -22.97
CA GLN A 169 -3.41 16.24 -24.11
C GLN A 169 -4.43 15.30 -24.75
N ARG A 170 -5.11 15.88 -25.72
CA ARG A 170 -5.87 15.31 -26.83
C ARG A 170 -5.64 13.81 -27.02
N LYS A 171 -6.72 13.04 -26.86
CA LYS A 171 -6.95 11.75 -27.53
C LYS A 171 -6.99 11.92 -29.06
N ARG A 172 -5.84 12.20 -29.68
CA ARG A 172 -5.64 12.05 -31.14
C ARG A 172 -4.29 11.37 -31.30
N PHE A 173 -4.13 10.51 -32.30
CA PHE A 173 -3.04 9.56 -32.48
C PHE A 173 -3.23 8.34 -31.55
N LEU A 174 -4.05 7.33 -31.88
CA LEU A 174 -3.82 6.38 -32.97
C LEU A 174 -5.15 5.69 -33.37
N GLU A 175 -6.01 6.40 -34.11
CA GLU A 175 -6.75 5.77 -35.22
C GLU A 175 -5.92 6.04 -36.46
N LYS A 176 -5.22 5.02 -36.96
CA LYS A 176 -4.85 4.82 -38.36
C LYS A 176 -4.28 3.43 -38.53
#